data_AF-A0A941YEP9-F1
#
_entry.id   AF-A0A941YEP9-F1
#
_cell.length_a   1.000
_cell.length_b   1.000
_cell.length_c   1.000
_cell.angle_alpha   90.00
_cell.angle_beta   90.00
_cell.angle_gamma   90.00
#
_symmetry.space_group_name_H-M   'P 1'
#
loop_
_entity.id
_entity.type
_entity.pdbx_description
1 polymer ?
#
loop_
_entity_poly.entity_id
_entity_poly.type
_entity_poly.pdbx_seq_one_letter_code
_entity_poly.pdbx_strand_id
1 'polypeptide(L)'
;MPEKLWSNTSTALGAQNWDTGWFAQLFTLIFMVFIVVNIVRARSKKELFIRRIPGLNAIDEAVGRATEMGRPILMVPGLSDPVNAIAVQAINICAYVTRTAAKFSNPILMCAYSASMYTLAQEVIRDVYQEEGVPERYDPDSVRFISDRQFAFAAGVSGIIHREQTAAAFFLGEFYAESLIFAETANSIGAIQVASSTEATQTPFFIAACDYVLIGDEFYAASAYLTREPVLVGSLIGQDWAKVFAIGCILCGALSQSIVSCGHAKNVENAVAQAAGSEDAKKANLAKVKEDEKKVFAFSKLFRPDDVPDDVKEEVKKSRTANPDAPAPTPAPAAGGSN
;
A
#
# COMPACT_ATOMS: atom_id res chain seq x y z
N MET A 1 23.16 40.75 0.96
CA MET A 1 23.65 39.36 1.05
C MET A 1 22.48 38.34 0.89
N PRO A 2 21.88 38.13 -0.31
CA PRO A 2 20.81 37.15 -0.47
C PRO A 2 21.21 35.88 -1.25
N GLU A 3 22.38 35.84 -1.92
CA GLU A 3 22.76 34.71 -2.79
C GLU A 3 23.13 33.42 -2.04
N LYS A 4 23.62 33.51 -0.80
CA LYS A 4 24.10 32.34 -0.05
C LYS A 4 23.01 31.46 0.57
N LEU A 5 21.75 31.91 0.59
CA LEU A 5 20.62 31.14 1.12
C LEU A 5 20.00 30.19 0.07
N TRP A 6 20.16 30.50 -1.23
CA TRP A 6 19.64 29.69 -2.33
C TRP A 6 20.61 28.60 -2.82
N SER A 7 21.91 28.75 -2.57
CA SER A 7 22.91 27.75 -2.97
C SER A 7 22.88 26.49 -2.08
N ASN A 8 22.63 26.66 -0.79
CA ASN A 8 22.72 25.54 0.16
C ASN A 8 21.45 24.66 0.17
N THR A 9 20.29 25.23 -0.14
CA THR A 9 19.01 24.49 -0.20
C THR A 9 18.88 23.65 -1.47
N SER A 10 19.33 24.17 -2.62
CA SER A 10 19.36 23.41 -3.88
C SER A 10 20.35 22.25 -3.85
N THR A 11 21.51 22.44 -3.21
CA THR A 11 22.53 21.39 -3.08
C THR A 11 22.12 20.31 -2.07
N ALA A 12 21.42 20.67 -0.99
CA ALA A 12 20.94 19.70 0.01
C ALA A 12 19.75 18.84 -0.50
N LEU A 13 18.80 19.44 -1.23
CA LEU A 13 17.70 18.70 -1.90
C LEU A 13 18.19 17.88 -3.10
N GLY A 14 19.22 18.35 -3.81
CA GLY A 14 19.83 17.64 -4.93
C GLY A 14 20.68 16.45 -4.49
N ALA A 15 21.54 16.62 -3.49
CA ALA A 15 22.47 15.58 -3.03
C ALA A 15 21.74 14.39 -2.35
N GLN A 16 20.71 14.65 -1.56
CA GLN A 16 19.93 13.58 -0.91
C GLN A 16 19.17 12.69 -1.91
N ASN A 17 18.80 13.25 -3.07
CA ASN A 17 18.16 12.52 -4.15
C ASN A 17 19.12 11.64 -4.97
N TRP A 18 20.42 11.95 -5.00
CA TRP A 18 21.39 11.22 -5.81
C TRP A 18 21.96 9.98 -5.11
N ASP A 19 22.12 9.99 -3.79
CA ASP A 19 22.67 8.83 -3.06
C ASP A 19 21.65 7.72 -2.75
N THR A 20 20.34 8.02 -2.75
CA THR A 20 19.27 7.02 -2.45
C THR A 20 18.07 7.11 -3.41
N GLY A 21 17.85 8.25 -4.06
CA GLY A 21 16.68 8.47 -4.93
C GLY A 21 16.83 8.06 -6.39
N TRP A 22 18.05 7.82 -6.88
CA TRP A 22 18.30 7.52 -8.29
C TRP A 22 17.57 6.26 -8.79
N PHE A 23 17.42 5.26 -7.93
CA PHE A 23 16.61 4.08 -8.20
C PHE A 23 15.12 4.41 -8.33
N ALA A 24 14.59 5.25 -7.42
CA ALA A 24 13.19 5.67 -7.48
C ALA A 24 12.91 6.54 -8.71
N GLN A 25 13.86 7.40 -9.11
CA GLN A 25 13.76 8.22 -10.32
C GLN A 25 13.87 7.37 -11.59
N LEU A 26 14.78 6.39 -11.65
CA LEU A 26 14.88 5.44 -12.75
C LEU A 26 13.59 4.61 -12.87
N PHE A 27 13.06 4.12 -11.75
CA PHE A 27 11.82 3.37 -11.70
C PHE A 27 10.63 4.21 -12.22
N THR A 28 10.54 5.47 -11.78
CA THR A 28 9.52 6.42 -12.25
C THR A 28 9.64 6.67 -13.75
N LEU A 29 10.87 6.82 -14.26
CA LEU A 29 11.12 7.05 -15.68
C LEU A 29 10.73 5.81 -16.51
N ILE A 30 11.07 4.61 -16.05
CA ILE A 30 10.63 3.35 -16.67
C ILE A 30 9.10 3.28 -16.70
N PHE A 31 8.44 3.61 -15.59
CA PHE A 31 6.98 3.63 -15.49
C PHE A 31 6.36 4.59 -16.53
N MET A 32 6.91 5.79 -16.66
CA MET A 32 6.48 6.78 -17.64
C MET A 32 6.68 6.27 -19.08
N VAL A 33 7.82 5.65 -19.37
CA VAL A 33 8.10 5.06 -20.70
C VAL A 33 7.11 3.95 -21.03
N PHE A 34 6.80 3.06 -20.08
CA PHE A 34 5.79 2.00 -20.27
C PHE A 34 4.42 2.55 -20.64
N ILE A 35 3.98 3.62 -19.96
CA ILE A 35 2.70 4.28 -20.26
C ILE A 35 2.73 4.89 -21.66
N VAL A 36 3.74 5.70 -21.99
CA VAL A 36 3.82 6.40 -23.27
C VAL A 36 3.90 5.40 -24.44
N VAL A 37 4.71 4.35 -24.33
CA VAL A 37 4.82 3.31 -25.35
C VAL A 37 3.46 2.62 -25.59
N ASN A 38 2.72 2.30 -24.53
CA ASN A 38 1.41 1.68 -24.68
C ASN A 38 0.34 2.64 -25.23
N ILE A 39 0.40 3.94 -24.92
CA ILE A 39 -0.46 4.95 -25.55
C ILE A 39 -0.18 5.07 -27.05
N VAL A 40 1.09 5.13 -27.46
CA VAL A 40 1.47 5.17 -28.88
C VAL A 40 1.01 3.88 -29.59
N ARG A 41 1.16 2.74 -28.93
CA ARG A 41 0.67 1.44 -29.44
C ARG A 41 -0.86 1.41 -29.57
N ALA A 42 -1.60 1.94 -28.60
CA ALA A 42 -3.05 2.04 -28.62
C ALA A 42 -3.55 2.92 -29.78
N ARG A 43 -2.84 4.03 -30.05
CA ARG A 43 -3.14 4.91 -31.19
C ARG A 43 -2.89 4.25 -32.55
N SER A 44 -2.04 3.24 -32.62
CA SER A 44 -1.63 2.59 -33.87
C SER A 44 -2.63 1.55 -34.43
N LYS A 45 -3.94 1.72 -34.17
CA LYS A 45 -5.06 0.86 -34.62
C LYS A 45 -4.94 -0.64 -34.29
N LYS A 46 -4.02 -1.04 -33.42
CA LYS A 46 -4.06 -2.38 -32.83
C LYS A 46 -5.07 -2.33 -31.70
N GLU A 47 -6.21 -3.01 -31.87
CA GLU A 47 -7.16 -3.20 -30.79
C GLU A 47 -6.43 -3.86 -29.63
N LEU A 48 -6.16 -3.08 -28.58
CA LEU A 48 -5.57 -3.60 -27.38
C LEU A 48 -6.67 -4.32 -26.59
N PHE A 49 -6.41 -5.58 -26.27
CA PHE A 49 -7.34 -6.38 -25.50
C PHE A 49 -7.45 -5.83 -24.07
N ILE A 50 -8.68 -5.51 -23.67
CA ILE A 50 -9.03 -5.21 -22.27
C ILE A 50 -9.92 -6.36 -21.78
N ARG A 51 -9.65 -6.86 -20.58
CA ARG A 51 -10.50 -7.86 -19.92
C ARG A 51 -11.92 -7.33 -19.81
N ARG A 52 -12.91 -8.19 -20.06
CA ARG A 52 -14.33 -7.85 -19.88
C ARG A 52 -14.64 -7.62 -18.40
N ILE A 53 -15.31 -6.52 -18.10
CA ILE A 53 -15.76 -6.18 -16.75
C ILE A 53 -17.27 -6.45 -16.68
N PRO A 54 -17.72 -7.47 -15.91
CA PRO A 54 -19.13 -7.89 -15.91
C PRO A 54 -20.11 -6.76 -15.62
N GLY A 55 -19.84 -5.93 -14.60
CA GLY A 55 -20.74 -4.83 -14.23
C GLY A 55 -20.90 -3.73 -15.28
N LEU A 56 -19.95 -3.60 -16.21
CA LEU A 56 -20.09 -2.66 -17.34
C LEU A 56 -20.92 -3.23 -18.48
N ASN A 57 -20.90 -4.55 -18.68
CA ASN A 57 -21.78 -5.18 -19.67
C ASN A 57 -23.25 -5.20 -19.20
N ALA A 58 -23.47 -5.12 -17.89
CA ALA A 58 -24.81 -5.01 -17.30
C ALA A 58 -25.48 -3.65 -17.57
N ILE A 59 -24.75 -2.64 -18.05
CA ILE A 59 -25.33 -1.32 -18.38
C ILE A 59 -26.37 -1.46 -19.49
N ASP A 60 -26.04 -2.18 -20.57
CA ASP A 60 -26.95 -2.37 -21.70
C ASP A 60 -28.21 -3.14 -21.30
N GLU A 61 -28.04 -4.17 -20.45
CA GLU A 61 -29.16 -4.94 -19.88
C GLU A 61 -30.04 -4.08 -18.97
N ALA A 62 -29.44 -3.30 -18.08
CA ALA A 62 -30.14 -2.42 -17.16
C ALA A 62 -30.93 -1.34 -17.90
N VAL A 63 -30.34 -0.74 -18.95
CA VAL A 63 -31.02 0.25 -19.81
C VAL A 63 -32.16 -0.42 -20.58
N GLY A 64 -31.91 -1.59 -21.20
CA GLY A 64 -32.93 -2.33 -21.95
C GLY A 64 -34.13 -2.70 -21.08
N ARG A 65 -33.89 -3.26 -19.89
CA ARG A 65 -34.95 -3.60 -18.94
C ARG A 65 -35.72 -2.37 -18.47
N ALA A 66 -35.03 -1.25 -18.22
CA ALA A 66 -35.69 -0.01 -17.85
C ALA A 66 -36.58 0.55 -18.97
N THR A 67 -36.14 0.44 -20.22
CA THR A 67 -36.95 0.80 -21.39
C THR A 67 -38.16 -0.13 -21.54
N GLU A 68 -38.00 -1.45 -21.37
CA GLU A 68 -39.10 -2.42 -21.43
C GLU A 68 -40.16 -2.18 -20.34
N MET A 69 -39.74 -1.78 -19.14
CA MET A 69 -40.65 -1.52 -18.02
C MET A 69 -41.23 -0.10 -18.02
N GLY A 70 -40.74 0.81 -18.87
CA GLY A 70 -41.15 2.21 -18.90
C GLY A 70 -40.89 2.96 -17.59
N ARG A 71 -39.86 2.54 -16.84
CA ARG A 71 -39.53 3.00 -15.49
C ARG A 71 -38.13 3.66 -15.50
N PRO A 72 -37.90 4.71 -14.69
CA PRO A 72 -36.69 5.51 -14.79
C PRO A 72 -35.43 4.78 -14.29
N ILE A 73 -34.27 5.22 -14.81
CA ILE A 73 -32.95 4.80 -14.36
C ILE A 73 -32.46 5.78 -13.29
N LEU A 74 -32.18 5.28 -12.08
CA LEU A 74 -31.57 6.06 -11.02
C LEU A 74 -30.05 6.02 -11.11
N MET A 75 -29.39 7.16 -10.94
CA MET A 75 -27.94 7.28 -10.81
C MET A 75 -27.58 8.09 -9.55
N VAL A 76 -26.63 7.60 -8.77
CA VAL A 76 -26.09 8.28 -7.59
C VAL A 76 -24.57 8.31 -7.70
N PRO A 77 -23.97 9.47 -7.99
CA PRO A 77 -22.53 9.60 -8.20
C PRO A 77 -21.76 9.82 -6.86
N GLY A 78 -22.05 9.00 -5.85
CA GLY A 78 -21.41 9.02 -4.54
C GLY A 78 -21.65 10.29 -3.70
N LEU A 79 -20.96 10.38 -2.57
CA LEU A 79 -21.05 11.46 -1.59
C LEU A 79 -19.85 12.42 -1.61
N SER A 80 -19.04 12.41 -2.67
CA SER A 80 -17.82 13.21 -2.71
C SER A 80 -18.13 14.73 -2.67
N ASP A 81 -17.55 15.40 -1.69
CA ASP A 81 -17.59 16.86 -1.54
C ASP A 81 -16.27 17.34 -0.88
N PRO A 82 -15.43 18.15 -1.54
CA PRO A 82 -15.60 18.72 -2.89
C PRO A 82 -15.43 17.68 -4.02
N VAL A 83 -15.77 18.06 -5.25
CA VAL A 83 -15.61 17.23 -6.45
C VAL A 83 -14.14 16.82 -6.61
N ASN A 84 -13.88 15.52 -6.56
CA ASN A 84 -12.57 14.91 -6.68
C ASN A 84 -12.50 14.02 -7.93
N ALA A 85 -11.37 13.34 -8.15
CA ALA A 85 -11.20 12.45 -9.31
C ALA A 85 -12.22 11.29 -9.33
N ILE A 86 -12.64 10.81 -8.16
CA ILE A 86 -13.61 9.72 -8.01
C ILE A 86 -14.99 10.18 -8.47
N ALA A 87 -15.40 11.37 -8.06
CA ALA A 87 -16.65 12.00 -8.48
C ALA A 87 -16.71 12.22 -10.00
N VAL A 88 -15.62 12.72 -10.59
CA VAL A 88 -15.52 12.91 -12.05
C VAL A 88 -15.62 11.57 -12.78
N GLN A 89 -14.96 10.53 -12.28
CA GLN A 89 -15.04 9.19 -12.84
C GLN A 89 -16.46 8.60 -12.74
N ALA A 90 -17.15 8.80 -11.61
CA ALA A 90 -18.55 8.39 -11.45
C ALA A 90 -19.46 9.10 -12.47
N ILE A 91 -19.30 10.41 -12.66
CA ILE A 91 -20.06 11.17 -13.64
C ILE A 91 -19.79 10.72 -15.06
N ASN A 92 -18.54 10.41 -15.41
CA ASN A 92 -18.23 9.90 -16.75
C ASN A 92 -18.94 8.58 -17.05
N ILE A 93 -19.07 7.68 -16.06
CA ILE A 93 -19.84 6.45 -16.21
C ILE A 93 -21.33 6.78 -16.34
N CYS A 94 -21.86 7.66 -15.48
CA CYS A 94 -23.27 8.10 -15.57
C CYS A 94 -23.59 8.79 -16.91
N ALA A 95 -22.65 9.54 -17.48
CA ALA A 95 -22.78 10.17 -18.79
C ALA A 95 -22.90 9.12 -19.90
N TYR A 96 -22.13 8.03 -19.81
CA TYR A 96 -22.26 6.90 -20.73
C TYR A 96 -23.62 6.18 -20.60
N VAL A 97 -24.07 5.93 -19.36
CA VAL A 97 -25.40 5.35 -19.10
C VAL A 97 -26.49 6.25 -19.68
N THR A 98 -26.38 7.56 -19.45
CA THR A 98 -27.31 8.58 -19.97
C THR A 98 -27.34 8.60 -21.49
N ARG A 99 -26.16 8.51 -22.14
CA ARG A 99 -26.05 8.44 -23.60
C ARG A 99 -26.83 7.25 -24.16
N THR A 100 -26.71 6.11 -23.49
CA THR A 100 -27.42 4.88 -23.87
C THR A 100 -28.92 5.03 -23.61
N ALA A 101 -29.31 5.58 -22.46
CA ALA A 101 -30.70 5.84 -22.11
C ALA A 101 -31.40 6.82 -23.06
N ALA A 102 -30.71 7.87 -23.51
CA ALA A 102 -31.21 8.88 -24.43
C ALA A 102 -31.62 8.29 -25.79
N LYS A 103 -30.85 7.31 -26.30
CA LYS A 103 -31.16 6.59 -27.55
C LYS A 103 -32.48 5.83 -27.48
N PHE A 104 -32.83 5.32 -26.30
CA PHE A 104 -34.06 4.57 -26.05
C PHE A 104 -35.18 5.40 -25.41
N SER A 105 -35.03 6.73 -25.35
CA SER A 105 -36.01 7.65 -24.74
C SER A 105 -36.36 7.30 -23.29
N ASN A 106 -35.42 6.73 -22.54
CA ASN A 106 -35.67 6.29 -21.18
C ASN A 106 -35.45 7.45 -20.18
N PRO A 107 -36.39 7.75 -19.27
CA PRO A 107 -36.19 8.78 -18.26
C PRO A 107 -35.02 8.43 -17.34
N ILE A 108 -34.15 9.43 -17.11
CA ILE A 108 -33.05 9.34 -16.17
C ILE A 108 -33.33 10.19 -14.94
N LEU A 109 -32.85 9.73 -13.78
CA LEU A 109 -32.92 10.45 -12.53
C LEU A 109 -31.58 10.36 -11.81
N MET A 110 -30.90 11.49 -11.65
CA MET A 110 -29.64 11.58 -10.93
C MET A 110 -29.82 12.32 -9.61
N CYS A 111 -29.41 11.70 -8.51
CA CYS A 111 -29.47 12.31 -7.19
C CYS A 111 -28.06 12.73 -6.75
N ALA A 112 -27.86 14.03 -6.55
CA ALA A 112 -26.59 14.63 -6.17
C ALA A 112 -26.56 14.99 -4.68
N TYR A 113 -25.46 14.62 -4.01
CA TYR A 113 -25.25 14.88 -2.58
C TYR A 113 -24.85 16.33 -2.27
N SER A 114 -23.99 16.94 -3.09
CA SER A 114 -23.50 18.31 -2.89
C SER A 114 -23.94 19.23 -4.03
N ALA A 115 -23.97 20.54 -3.78
CA ALA A 115 -24.31 21.53 -4.79
C ALA A 115 -23.29 21.53 -5.95
N SER A 116 -22.01 21.32 -5.63
CA SER A 116 -20.92 21.18 -6.62
C SER A 116 -21.14 19.96 -7.52
N MET A 117 -21.62 18.86 -6.94
CA MET A 117 -21.94 17.65 -7.69
C MET A 117 -23.15 17.87 -8.60
N TYR A 118 -24.17 18.55 -8.08
CA TYR A 118 -25.38 18.88 -8.82
C TYR A 118 -25.07 19.72 -10.06
N THR A 119 -24.28 20.78 -9.94
CA THR A 119 -23.96 21.66 -11.07
C THR A 119 -23.15 20.93 -12.14
N LEU A 120 -22.16 20.13 -11.73
CA LEU A 120 -21.38 19.32 -12.67
C LEU A 120 -22.23 18.28 -13.39
N ALA A 121 -23.05 17.53 -12.64
CA ALA A 121 -23.96 16.54 -13.20
C ALA A 121 -24.92 17.17 -14.19
N GLN A 122 -25.51 18.32 -13.85
CA GLN A 122 -26.48 19.01 -14.70
C GLN A 122 -25.86 19.42 -16.04
N GLU A 123 -24.64 19.95 -16.02
CA GLU A 123 -23.93 20.35 -17.25
C GLU A 123 -23.57 19.12 -18.10
N VAL A 124 -22.95 18.10 -17.50
CA VAL A 124 -22.54 16.89 -18.25
C VAL A 124 -23.73 16.17 -18.86
N ILE A 125 -24.84 16.05 -18.12
CA ILE A 125 -26.06 15.41 -18.64
C ILE A 125 -26.65 16.22 -19.78
N ARG A 126 -26.72 17.55 -19.66
CA ARG A 126 -27.17 18.43 -20.74
C ARG A 126 -26.31 18.26 -21.99
N ASP A 127 -25.00 18.22 -21.84
CA ASP A 127 -24.05 18.05 -22.94
C ASP A 127 -24.25 16.71 -23.64
N VAL A 128 -24.50 15.63 -22.89
CA VAL A 128 -24.81 14.31 -23.48
C VAL A 128 -26.06 14.37 -24.37
N TYR A 129 -27.14 15.03 -23.93
CA TYR A 129 -28.34 15.18 -24.77
C TYR A 129 -28.09 16.03 -26.02
N GLN A 130 -27.23 17.05 -25.92
CA GLN A 130 -26.83 17.87 -27.07
C GLN A 130 -26.00 17.06 -28.08
N GLU A 131 -25.02 16.28 -27.61
CA GLU A 131 -24.16 15.44 -28.45
C GLU A 131 -24.94 14.33 -29.15
N GLU A 132 -25.95 13.74 -28.49
CA GLU A 132 -26.84 12.75 -29.11
C GLU A 132 -27.90 13.39 -30.05
N GLY A 133 -27.89 14.72 -30.19
CA GLY A 133 -28.77 15.44 -31.13
C GLY A 133 -30.24 15.49 -30.71
N VAL A 134 -30.54 15.28 -29.43
CA VAL A 134 -31.89 15.32 -28.85
C VAL A 134 -31.98 16.30 -27.65
N PRO A 135 -31.52 17.56 -27.79
CA PRO A 135 -31.52 18.52 -26.70
C PRO A 135 -32.92 18.83 -26.14
N GLU A 136 -33.97 18.68 -26.95
CA GLU A 136 -35.36 18.89 -26.55
C GLU A 136 -35.89 17.84 -25.56
N ARG A 137 -35.21 16.69 -25.44
CA ARG A 137 -35.55 15.63 -24.48
C ARG A 137 -34.87 15.79 -23.13
N TYR A 138 -33.94 16.74 -23.00
CA TYR A 138 -33.29 17.03 -21.73
C TYR A 138 -34.32 17.60 -20.75
N ASP A 139 -34.53 16.90 -19.64
CA ASP A 139 -35.35 17.38 -18.53
C ASP A 139 -34.45 18.10 -17.50
N PRO A 140 -34.67 19.40 -17.23
CA PRO A 140 -33.94 20.12 -16.18
C PRO A 140 -34.06 19.51 -14.79
N ASP A 141 -35.15 18.79 -14.50
CA ASP A 141 -35.42 18.14 -13.21
C ASP A 141 -34.90 16.69 -13.14
N SER A 142 -34.21 16.22 -14.19
CA SER A 142 -33.56 14.90 -14.24
C SER A 142 -32.40 14.79 -13.25
N VAL A 143 -31.74 15.90 -12.91
CA VAL A 143 -30.69 15.97 -11.89
C VAL A 143 -31.26 16.71 -10.68
N ARG A 144 -31.15 16.14 -9.48
CA ARG A 144 -31.73 16.72 -8.26
C ARG A 144 -30.69 16.78 -7.15
N PHE A 145 -30.52 17.95 -6.56
CA PHE A 145 -29.84 18.09 -5.28
C PHE A 145 -30.80 17.68 -4.16
N ILE A 146 -30.40 16.70 -3.34
CA ILE A 146 -31.28 16.15 -2.29
C ILE A 146 -30.92 16.74 -0.92
N SER A 147 -29.68 16.53 -0.46
CA SER A 147 -29.17 17.05 0.81
C SER A 147 -27.67 16.78 0.92
N ASP A 148 -26.96 17.69 1.57
CA ASP A 148 -25.56 17.61 1.98
C ASP A 148 -25.36 16.87 3.32
N ARG A 149 -26.39 16.18 3.82
CA ARG A 149 -26.35 15.39 5.05
C ARG A 149 -26.60 13.92 4.72
N GLN A 150 -25.61 13.07 4.96
CA GLN A 150 -25.59 11.65 4.57
C GLN A 150 -26.93 10.90 4.77
N PHE A 151 -27.50 10.89 5.97
CA PHE A 151 -28.74 10.14 6.22
C PHE A 151 -30.00 10.83 5.66
N ALA A 152 -30.00 12.17 5.56
CA ALA A 152 -31.10 12.88 4.89
C ALA A 152 -31.07 12.63 3.38
N PHE A 153 -29.87 12.60 2.80
CA PHE A 153 -29.63 12.16 1.43
C PHE A 153 -30.11 10.72 1.23
N ALA A 154 -29.72 9.82 2.14
CA ALA A 154 -30.13 8.42 2.09
C ALA A 154 -31.65 8.26 2.08
N ALA A 155 -32.34 8.93 3.01
CA ALA A 155 -33.79 8.91 3.12
C ALA A 155 -34.48 9.53 1.88
N GLY A 156 -33.95 10.64 1.37
CA GLY A 156 -34.50 11.33 0.20
C GLY A 156 -34.40 10.49 -1.08
N VAL A 157 -33.23 9.90 -1.34
CA VAL A 157 -33.03 9.00 -2.48
C VAL A 157 -33.86 7.73 -2.33
N SER A 158 -33.96 7.16 -1.12
CA SER A 158 -34.80 5.98 -0.87
C SER A 158 -36.29 6.27 -1.13
N GLY A 159 -36.77 7.44 -0.70
CA GLY A 159 -38.13 7.89 -1.00
C GLY A 159 -38.38 8.08 -2.49
N ILE A 160 -37.38 8.56 -3.22
CA ILE A 160 -37.41 8.66 -4.69
C ILE A 160 -37.48 7.27 -5.34
N ILE A 161 -36.64 6.32 -4.93
CA ILE A 161 -36.65 4.94 -5.44
C ILE A 161 -38.06 4.34 -5.30
N HIS A 162 -38.67 4.47 -4.13
CA HIS A 162 -40.01 3.95 -3.88
C HIS A 162 -41.12 4.68 -4.65
N ARG A 163 -41.04 6.02 -4.79
CA ARG A 163 -42.09 6.78 -5.46
C ARG A 163 -42.04 6.62 -6.97
N GLU A 164 -40.85 6.75 -7.55
CA GLU A 164 -40.65 6.69 -9.00
C GLU A 164 -40.61 5.26 -9.52
N GLN A 165 -40.47 4.27 -8.61
CA GLN A 165 -40.33 2.86 -8.95
C GLN A 165 -39.22 2.72 -10.00
N THR A 166 -37.95 2.91 -9.62
CA THR A 166 -36.84 2.87 -10.59
C THR A 166 -36.64 1.45 -11.11
N ALA A 167 -36.26 1.30 -12.39
CA ALA A 167 -36.03 0.00 -13.01
C ALA A 167 -34.59 -0.51 -12.82
N ALA A 168 -33.66 0.43 -12.82
CA ALA A 168 -32.26 0.20 -12.61
C ALA A 168 -31.71 1.30 -11.69
N ALA A 169 -30.73 0.94 -10.87
CA ALA A 169 -30.05 1.85 -9.96
C ALA A 169 -28.53 1.69 -10.10
N PHE A 170 -27.86 2.80 -10.40
CA PHE A 170 -26.42 2.89 -10.51
C PHE A 170 -25.86 3.64 -9.30
N PHE A 171 -25.08 2.95 -8.47
CA PHE A 171 -24.44 3.52 -7.29
C PHE A 171 -22.92 3.57 -7.53
N LEU A 172 -22.40 4.72 -7.98
CA LEU A 172 -21.02 4.82 -8.47
C LEU A 172 -20.27 5.92 -7.72
N GLY A 173 -19.18 5.58 -7.05
CA GLY A 173 -18.29 6.55 -6.42
C GLY A 173 -18.06 6.29 -4.93
N GLU A 174 -17.89 7.36 -4.17
CA GLU A 174 -17.60 7.27 -2.74
C GLU A 174 -18.88 7.06 -1.94
N PHE A 175 -18.94 5.99 -1.15
CA PHE A 175 -20.09 5.67 -0.31
C PHE A 175 -19.63 5.26 1.07
N TYR A 176 -20.55 5.38 2.03
CA TYR A 176 -20.40 5.04 3.44
C TYR A 176 -21.63 4.22 3.89
N ALA A 177 -22.16 4.50 5.08
CA ALA A 177 -23.23 3.74 5.72
C ALA A 177 -24.55 3.70 4.91
N GLU A 178 -24.78 4.65 4.01
CA GLU A 178 -25.94 4.71 3.12
C GLU A 178 -25.91 3.67 1.99
N SER A 179 -24.76 3.06 1.70
CA SER A 179 -24.58 2.05 0.65
C SER A 179 -25.62 0.93 0.75
N LEU A 180 -25.76 0.32 1.94
CA LEU A 180 -26.68 -0.77 2.18
C LEU A 180 -28.14 -0.31 2.16
N ILE A 181 -28.42 0.93 2.58
CA ILE A 181 -29.77 1.52 2.52
C ILE A 181 -30.19 1.62 1.05
N PHE A 182 -29.32 2.13 0.19
CA PHE A 182 -29.58 2.23 -1.24
C PHE A 182 -29.74 0.87 -1.90
N ALA A 183 -28.83 -0.05 -1.61
CA ALA A 183 -28.87 -1.39 -2.16
C ALA A 183 -30.17 -2.11 -1.76
N GLU A 184 -30.51 -2.15 -0.47
CA GLU A 184 -31.73 -2.85 -0.05
C GLU A 184 -33.00 -2.15 -0.55
N THR A 185 -33.02 -0.81 -0.59
CA THR A 185 -34.20 -0.07 -1.07
C THR A 185 -34.46 -0.36 -2.55
N ALA A 186 -33.44 -0.29 -3.41
CA ALA A 186 -33.64 -0.59 -4.83
C ALA A 186 -33.88 -2.09 -5.09
N ASN A 187 -33.30 -3.00 -4.29
CA ASN A 187 -33.62 -4.43 -4.35
C ASN A 187 -35.09 -4.69 -3.98
N SER A 188 -35.64 -3.99 -2.98
CA SER A 188 -37.03 -4.16 -2.52
C SER A 188 -38.09 -3.90 -3.60
N ILE A 189 -37.77 -3.06 -4.60
CA ILE A 189 -38.63 -2.77 -5.75
C ILE A 189 -38.25 -3.57 -7.01
N GLY A 190 -37.28 -4.49 -6.88
CA GLY A 190 -36.77 -5.36 -7.94
C GLY A 190 -35.93 -4.65 -9.00
N ALA A 191 -35.32 -3.50 -8.70
CA ALA A 191 -34.48 -2.78 -9.65
C ALA A 191 -33.14 -3.50 -9.86
N ILE A 192 -32.62 -3.55 -11.09
CA ILE A 192 -31.23 -4.03 -11.33
C ILE A 192 -30.26 -3.05 -10.68
N GLN A 193 -29.27 -3.57 -9.98
CA GLN A 193 -28.31 -2.75 -9.26
C GLN A 193 -26.90 -2.95 -9.81
N VAL A 194 -26.29 -1.85 -10.23
CA VAL A 194 -24.88 -1.80 -10.60
C VAL A 194 -24.18 -0.84 -9.67
N ALA A 195 -23.29 -1.37 -8.85
CA ALA A 195 -22.60 -0.60 -7.83
C ALA A 195 -21.08 -0.60 -8.03
N SER A 196 -20.45 0.45 -7.52
CA SER A 196 -19.01 0.54 -7.41
C SER A 196 -18.67 1.51 -6.31
N SER A 197 -17.77 1.09 -5.42
CA SER A 197 -17.18 2.00 -4.45
C SER A 197 -15.67 1.92 -4.45
N THR A 198 -15.03 3.07 -4.30
CA THR A 198 -13.60 3.17 -4.02
C THR A 198 -13.30 2.89 -2.55
N GLU A 199 -14.34 2.87 -1.70
CA GLU A 199 -14.20 2.67 -0.27
C GLU A 199 -14.16 1.17 0.05
N ALA A 200 -13.00 0.70 0.51
CA ALA A 200 -12.76 -0.72 0.76
C ALA A 200 -13.67 -1.28 1.87
N THR A 201 -14.13 -0.42 2.79
CA THR A 201 -15.05 -0.82 3.87
C THR A 201 -16.48 -1.03 3.39
N GLN A 202 -16.90 -0.35 2.32
CA GLN A 202 -18.28 -0.41 1.82
C GLN A 202 -18.47 -1.38 0.64
N THR A 203 -17.41 -1.63 -0.12
CA THR A 203 -17.44 -2.56 -1.24
C THR A 203 -18.07 -3.93 -0.89
N PRO A 204 -17.79 -4.55 0.28
CA PRO A 204 -18.44 -5.81 0.67
C PRO A 204 -19.97 -5.73 0.81
N PHE A 205 -20.52 -4.61 1.25
CA PHE A 205 -21.97 -4.44 1.37
C PHE A 205 -22.63 -4.41 -0.01
N PHE A 206 -22.04 -3.69 -0.97
CA PHE A 206 -22.50 -3.73 -2.34
C PHE A 206 -22.37 -5.12 -2.95
N ILE A 207 -21.27 -5.84 -2.71
CA ILE A 207 -21.10 -7.21 -3.20
C ILE A 207 -22.20 -8.14 -2.68
N ALA A 208 -22.62 -7.95 -1.42
CA ALA A 208 -23.65 -8.78 -0.82
C ALA A 208 -25.08 -8.42 -1.26
N ALA A 209 -25.34 -7.15 -1.62
CA ALA A 209 -26.68 -6.64 -1.83
C ALA A 209 -27.03 -6.30 -3.29
N CYS A 210 -26.05 -6.07 -4.16
CA CYS A 210 -26.28 -5.67 -5.55
C CYS A 210 -26.00 -6.80 -6.56
N ASP A 211 -26.66 -6.74 -7.72
CA ASP A 211 -26.49 -7.75 -8.78
C ASP A 211 -25.07 -7.73 -9.39
N TYR A 212 -24.54 -6.53 -9.64
CA TYR A 212 -23.23 -6.34 -10.23
C TYR A 212 -22.42 -5.29 -9.47
N VAL A 213 -21.16 -5.63 -9.16
CA VAL A 213 -20.26 -4.72 -8.46
C VAL A 213 -18.92 -4.64 -9.16
N LEU A 214 -18.49 -3.42 -9.45
CA LEU A 214 -17.12 -3.14 -9.93
C LEU A 214 -16.19 -3.07 -8.73
N ILE A 215 -15.07 -3.79 -8.77
CA ILE A 215 -14.15 -3.90 -7.64
C ILE A 215 -12.82 -3.21 -7.95
N GLY A 216 -12.40 -2.33 -7.02
CA GLY A 216 -11.07 -1.72 -7.04
C GLY A 216 -10.78 -0.97 -8.33
N ASP A 217 -9.75 -1.41 -9.06
CA ASP A 217 -9.29 -0.77 -10.31
C ASP A 217 -10.32 -0.82 -11.45
N GLU A 218 -11.34 -1.68 -11.37
CA GLU A 218 -12.40 -1.75 -12.38
C GLU A 218 -13.18 -0.43 -12.48
N PHE A 219 -13.35 0.29 -11.36
CA PHE A 219 -13.99 1.61 -11.35
C PHE A 219 -13.22 2.64 -12.18
N TYR A 220 -11.89 2.67 -12.03
CA TYR A 220 -11.01 3.59 -12.75
C TYR A 220 -10.79 3.17 -14.20
N ALA A 221 -10.87 1.86 -14.48
CA ALA A 221 -10.80 1.30 -15.83
C ALA A 221 -12.09 1.51 -16.64
N ALA A 222 -13.21 1.82 -15.97
CA ALA A 222 -14.52 1.86 -16.61
C ALA A 222 -14.60 2.83 -17.79
N SER A 223 -14.10 4.07 -17.65
CA SER A 223 -14.10 5.05 -18.74
C SER A 223 -13.32 4.53 -19.97
N ALA A 224 -12.15 3.93 -19.76
CA ALA A 224 -11.34 3.36 -20.84
C ALA A 224 -12.06 2.20 -21.55
N TYR A 225 -12.80 1.39 -20.79
CA TYR A 225 -13.57 0.27 -21.32
C TYR A 225 -14.77 0.73 -22.15
N LEU A 226 -15.51 1.73 -21.65
CA LEU A 226 -16.76 2.23 -22.25
C LEU A 226 -16.51 3.12 -23.48
N THR A 227 -15.56 4.05 -23.43
CA THR A 227 -15.32 4.99 -24.54
C THR A 227 -14.35 4.44 -25.59
N ARG A 228 -13.53 3.45 -25.22
CA ARG A 228 -12.44 2.91 -26.06
C ARG A 228 -11.47 3.98 -26.57
N GLU A 229 -11.35 5.08 -25.84
CA GLU A 229 -10.44 6.15 -26.23
C GLU A 229 -8.98 5.67 -26.15
N PRO A 230 -8.18 5.78 -27.24
CA PRO A 230 -6.83 5.22 -27.29
C PRO A 230 -5.89 5.68 -26.16
N VAL A 231 -6.07 6.93 -25.68
CA VAL A 231 -5.27 7.46 -24.57
C VAL A 231 -5.61 6.78 -23.25
N LEU A 232 -6.90 6.66 -22.93
CA LEU A 232 -7.35 5.99 -21.70
C LEU A 232 -7.01 4.50 -21.72
N VAL A 233 -7.27 3.82 -22.84
CA VAL A 233 -6.95 2.40 -23.04
C VAL A 233 -5.45 2.13 -22.93
N GLY A 234 -4.62 2.95 -23.60
CA GLY A 234 -3.17 2.81 -23.56
C GLY A 234 -2.58 3.10 -22.18
N SER A 235 -3.13 4.09 -21.47
CA SER A 235 -2.74 4.40 -20.09
C SER A 235 -3.06 3.25 -19.14
N LEU A 236 -4.29 2.72 -19.20
CA LEU A 236 -4.71 1.59 -18.38
C LEU A 236 -3.78 0.39 -18.53
N ILE A 237 -3.52 -0.02 -19.77
CA ILE A 237 -2.64 -1.17 -20.06
C ILE A 237 -1.20 -0.87 -19.66
N GLY A 238 -0.72 0.36 -19.88
CA GLY A 238 0.60 0.80 -19.43
C GLY A 238 0.76 0.67 -17.92
N GLN A 239 -0.25 1.08 -17.15
CA GLN A 239 -0.26 0.96 -15.69
C GLN A 239 -0.29 -0.51 -15.25
N ASP A 240 -1.09 -1.37 -15.90
CA ASP A 240 -1.14 -2.79 -15.58
C ASP A 240 0.21 -3.48 -15.80
N TRP A 241 0.87 -3.22 -16.93
CA TRP A 241 2.22 -3.73 -17.20
C TRP A 241 3.24 -3.24 -16.18
N ALA A 242 3.16 -1.98 -15.80
CA ALA A 242 4.08 -1.41 -14.85
C ALA A 242 3.86 -1.93 -13.42
N LYS A 243 2.60 -2.23 -13.03
CA LYS A 243 2.28 -2.97 -11.80
C LYS A 243 2.84 -4.39 -11.83
N VAL A 244 2.68 -5.12 -12.92
CA VAL A 244 3.24 -6.48 -13.08
C VAL A 244 4.77 -6.45 -12.98
N PHE A 245 5.42 -5.47 -13.61
CA PHE A 245 6.86 -5.26 -13.50
C PHE A 245 7.28 -4.98 -12.05
N ALA A 246 6.57 -4.10 -11.35
CA ALA A 246 6.83 -3.78 -9.95
C ALA A 246 6.71 -5.02 -9.05
N ILE A 247 5.66 -5.83 -9.23
CA ILE A 247 5.47 -7.10 -8.52
C ILE A 247 6.66 -8.04 -8.80
N GLY A 248 7.09 -8.15 -10.06
CA GLY A 248 8.26 -8.93 -10.44
C GLY A 248 9.53 -8.47 -9.71
N CYS A 249 9.79 -7.17 -9.66
CA CYS A 249 10.92 -6.59 -8.92
C CYS A 249 10.86 -6.89 -7.43
N ILE A 250 9.67 -6.77 -6.82
CA ILE A 250 9.47 -7.07 -5.39
C ILE A 250 9.75 -8.55 -5.11
N LEU A 251 9.23 -9.46 -5.93
CA LEU A 251 9.45 -10.91 -5.78
C LEU A 251 10.94 -11.27 -5.95
N CYS A 252 11.61 -10.73 -6.98
CA CYS A 252 13.04 -10.93 -7.19
C CYS A 252 13.87 -10.36 -6.03
N GLY A 253 13.50 -9.19 -5.51
CA GLY A 253 14.11 -8.58 -4.33
C GLY A 253 13.95 -9.43 -3.08
N ALA A 254 12.74 -9.91 -2.81
CA ALA A 254 12.42 -10.78 -1.67
C ALA A 254 13.18 -12.12 -1.74
N LEU A 255 13.27 -12.72 -2.93
CA LEU A 255 14.05 -13.95 -3.14
C LEU A 255 15.55 -13.71 -2.93
N SER A 256 16.09 -12.62 -3.49
CA SER A 256 17.50 -12.28 -3.34
C SER A 256 17.87 -12.04 -1.87
N GLN A 257 17.03 -11.31 -1.13
CA GLN A 257 17.21 -11.12 0.31
C GLN A 257 17.14 -12.44 1.07
N SER A 258 16.19 -13.30 0.74
CA SER A 258 16.05 -14.62 1.38
C SER A 258 17.30 -15.49 1.16
N ILE A 259 17.89 -15.48 -0.04
CA ILE A 259 19.13 -16.21 -0.35
C ILE A 259 20.32 -15.63 0.44
N VAL A 260 20.46 -14.31 0.47
CA VAL A 260 21.53 -13.63 1.23
C VAL A 260 21.42 -13.90 2.73
N SER A 261 20.20 -13.86 3.29
CA SER A 261 19.96 -14.21 4.69
C SER A 261 20.32 -15.66 5.02
N CYS A 262 20.00 -16.60 4.12
CA CYS A 262 20.41 -18.00 4.29
C CYS A 262 21.94 -18.19 4.17
N GLY A 263 22.59 -17.42 3.28
CA GLY A 263 24.05 -17.38 3.18
C GLY A 263 24.72 -16.82 4.44
N HIS A 264 24.17 -15.75 5.03
CA HIS A 264 24.63 -15.21 6.31
C HIS A 264 24.47 -16.22 7.45
N ALA A 265 23.36 -16.95 7.51
CA ALA A 265 23.15 -17.99 8.53
C ALA A 265 24.23 -19.09 8.44
N LYS A 266 24.57 -19.56 7.24
CA LYS A 266 25.65 -20.54 7.02
C LYS A 266 27.03 -19.99 7.36
N ASN A 267 27.28 -18.71 7.08
CA ASN A 267 28.54 -18.06 7.44
C ASN A 267 28.70 -17.93 8.97
N VAL A 268 27.61 -17.64 9.69
CA VAL A 268 27.60 -17.62 11.16
C VAL A 268 27.81 -19.02 11.72
N GLU A 269 27.14 -20.04 11.18
CA GLU A 269 27.33 -21.44 11.61
C GLU A 269 28.78 -21.90 11.41
N ASN A 270 29.39 -21.60 10.27
CA ASN A 270 30.79 -21.90 9.99
C ASN A 270 31.75 -21.13 10.92
N ALA A 271 31.47 -19.87 11.24
CA ALA A 271 32.25 -19.08 12.17
C ALA A 271 32.18 -19.63 13.60
N VAL A 272 30.99 -20.09 14.04
CA VAL A 272 30.80 -20.75 15.34
C VAL A 272 31.55 -22.09 15.39
N ALA A 273 31.49 -22.90 14.33
CA ALA A 273 32.21 -24.17 14.24
C ALA A 273 33.74 -23.98 14.29
N GLN A 274 34.28 -22.96 13.62
CA GLN A 274 35.71 -22.62 13.69
C GLN A 274 36.13 -22.10 15.07
N ALA A 275 35.28 -21.32 15.75
CA ALA A 275 35.53 -20.89 17.12
C ALA A 275 35.55 -22.06 18.11
N ALA A 276 34.64 -23.03 17.96
CA ALA A 276 34.62 -24.25 18.77
C ALA A 276 35.87 -25.12 18.55
N GLY A 277 36.29 -25.35 17.30
CA GLY A 277 37.51 -26.11 16.99
C GLY A 277 38.79 -25.43 17.49
N SER A 278 38.81 -24.09 17.53
CA SER A 278 39.90 -23.29 18.12
C SER A 278 39.99 -23.45 19.64
N GLU A 279 38.86 -23.48 20.34
CA GLU A 279 38.83 -23.76 21.79
C GLU A 279 39.27 -25.19 22.12
N ASP A 280 38.84 -26.19 21.34
CA ASP A 280 39.24 -27.58 21.56
C ASP A 280 40.73 -27.80 21.28
N ALA A 281 41.28 -27.13 20.25
CA ALA A 281 42.71 -27.12 19.99
C ALA A 281 43.51 -26.41 21.10
N LYS A 282 42.98 -25.32 21.66
CA LYS A 282 43.59 -24.64 22.83
C LYS A 282 43.56 -25.52 24.07
N LYS A 283 42.44 -26.21 24.36
CA LYS A 283 42.33 -27.16 25.49
C LYS A 283 43.27 -28.35 25.34
N ALA A 284 43.42 -28.90 24.14
CA ALA A 284 44.36 -29.99 23.85
C ALA A 284 45.82 -29.56 24.03
N ASN A 285 46.18 -28.35 23.60
CA ASN A 285 47.53 -27.81 23.80
C ASN A 285 47.80 -27.49 25.28
N LEU A 286 46.82 -26.96 26.03
CA LEU A 286 46.90 -26.76 27.48
C LEU A 286 47.04 -28.09 28.25
N ALA A 287 46.42 -29.17 27.78
CA ALA A 287 46.57 -30.48 28.38
C ALA A 287 47.98 -31.06 28.16
N LYS A 288 48.58 -30.87 26.98
CA LYS A 288 49.97 -31.26 26.69
C LYS A 288 50.98 -30.49 27.55
N VAL A 289 50.79 -29.17 27.72
CA VAL A 289 51.66 -28.35 28.58
C VAL A 289 51.62 -28.84 30.04
N LYS A 290 50.44 -29.22 30.57
CA LYS A 290 50.31 -29.79 31.91
C LYS A 290 50.98 -31.16 32.07
N GLU A 291 51.08 -31.93 30.99
CA GLU A 291 51.73 -33.24 31.00
C GLU A 291 53.26 -33.12 31.00
N ASP A 292 53.79 -32.12 30.29
CA ASP A 292 55.23 -31.81 30.31
C ASP A 292 55.67 -31.17 31.63
N GLU A 293 54.85 -30.34 32.27
CA GLU A 293 55.12 -29.84 33.64
C GLU A 293 55.17 -30.98 34.67
N LYS A 294 54.33 -32.02 34.55
CA LYS A 294 54.38 -33.19 35.44
C LYS A 294 55.70 -33.96 35.32
N LYS A 295 56.34 -33.97 34.15
CA LYS A 295 57.66 -34.59 33.96
C LYS A 295 58.78 -33.76 34.58
N VAL A 296 58.68 -32.43 34.55
CA VAL A 296 59.63 -31.52 35.21
C VAL A 296 59.52 -31.61 36.73
N PHE A 297 58.32 -31.75 37.28
CA PHE A 297 58.08 -31.97 38.73
C PHE A 297 58.53 -33.33 39.25
N ALA A 298 58.79 -34.33 38.39
CA ALA A 298 59.37 -35.60 38.83
C ALA A 298 60.87 -35.47 39.18
N PHE A 299 61.57 -34.49 38.60
CA PHE A 299 63.00 -34.26 38.81
C PHE A 299 63.29 -33.49 40.12
N SER A 300 62.33 -32.75 40.67
CA SER A 300 62.47 -31.97 41.92
C SER A 300 62.26 -32.79 43.20
N LYS A 301 61.97 -34.10 43.10
CA LYS A 301 61.88 -35.01 44.26
C LYS A 301 63.23 -35.45 44.84
N LEU A 302 64.35 -34.92 44.35
CA LEU A 302 65.70 -35.30 44.79
C LEU A 302 66.15 -34.64 46.12
N PHE A 303 65.40 -33.66 46.65
CA PHE A 303 65.68 -33.05 47.95
C PHE A 303 64.50 -33.26 48.90
N ARG A 304 64.66 -34.17 49.86
CA ARG A 304 63.70 -34.38 50.95
C ARG A 304 63.94 -33.37 52.08
N PRO A 305 62.89 -32.87 52.75
CA PRO A 305 62.98 -31.84 53.78
C PRO A 305 63.28 -32.37 55.20
N ASP A 306 63.97 -33.50 55.32
CA ASP A 306 64.35 -34.07 56.62
C ASP A 306 65.80 -33.70 57.02
N ASP A 307 66.59 -33.11 56.11
CA ASP A 307 67.99 -32.71 56.33
C ASP A 307 68.15 -31.18 56.47
N VAL A 308 67.27 -30.50 57.20
CA VAL A 308 67.42 -29.06 57.49
C VAL A 308 68.15 -28.88 58.83
N PRO A 309 69.36 -28.27 58.85
CA PRO A 309 70.13 -28.06 60.08
C PRO A 309 69.38 -27.15 61.09
N ASP A 310 69.57 -27.41 62.38
CA ASP A 310 68.73 -26.85 63.46
C ASP A 310 68.94 -25.36 63.74
N ASP A 311 69.99 -24.75 63.19
CA ASP A 311 70.29 -23.32 63.25
C ASP A 311 69.25 -22.46 62.51
N VAL A 312 68.68 -22.96 61.41
CA VAL A 312 67.67 -22.24 60.61
C VAL A 312 66.30 -22.21 61.31
N LYS A 313 65.99 -23.20 62.17
CA LYS A 313 64.70 -23.28 62.88
C LYS A 313 64.57 -22.20 63.97
N GLU A 314 65.69 -21.78 64.56
CA GLU A 314 65.72 -20.77 65.61
C GLU A 314 65.56 -19.33 65.07
N GLU A 315 66.05 -19.05 63.85
CA GLU A 315 65.85 -17.74 63.20
C GLU A 315 64.39 -17.46 62.84
N VAL A 316 63.64 -18.48 62.40
CA VAL A 316 62.21 -18.36 62.06
C VAL A 316 61.34 -18.09 63.29
N LYS A 317 61.81 -18.49 64.48
CA LYS A 317 61.07 -18.28 65.74
C LYS A 317 61.17 -16.82 66.24
N LYS A 318 62.28 -16.14 65.97
CA LYS A 318 62.50 -14.72 66.33
C LYS A 318 61.71 -13.73 65.48
N SER A 319 61.34 -14.08 64.25
CA SER A 319 60.58 -13.18 63.36
C SER A 319 59.07 -13.11 63.68
N ARG A 320 58.57 -13.99 64.57
CA ARG A 320 57.14 -14.06 64.93
C ARG A 320 56.71 -13.20 66.13
N THR A 321 57.63 -12.53 66.82
CA THR A 321 57.32 -11.70 68.00
C THR A 321 57.52 -10.19 67.74
N ALA A 322 56.97 -9.67 66.65
CA ALA A 322 56.90 -8.23 66.40
C ALA A 322 55.48 -7.68 66.69
N ASN A 323 55.43 -6.53 67.38
CA ASN A 323 54.29 -5.94 68.08
C ASN A 323 53.07 -5.61 67.16
N PRO A 324 51.83 -6.01 67.53
CA PRO A 324 50.62 -5.77 66.72
C PRO A 324 50.12 -4.32 66.62
N ASP A 325 50.66 -3.35 67.37
CA ASP A 325 50.18 -1.94 67.36
C ASP A 325 50.97 -0.97 66.46
N ALA A 326 51.74 -1.47 65.49
CA ALA A 326 52.42 -0.59 64.53
C ALA A 326 51.42 -0.05 63.47
N PRO A 327 51.36 1.28 63.22
CA PRO A 327 50.45 1.83 62.23
C PRO A 327 50.78 1.35 60.81
N ALA A 328 49.75 0.96 60.05
CA ALA A 328 49.89 0.43 58.70
C ALA A 328 50.47 1.49 57.73
N PRO A 329 51.44 1.13 56.87
CA PRO A 329 51.99 2.05 55.88
C PRO A 329 50.95 2.39 54.80
N THR A 330 50.84 3.68 54.48
CA THR A 330 49.90 4.23 53.48
C THR A 330 50.26 3.77 52.06
N PRO A 331 49.28 3.35 51.23
CA PRO A 331 49.53 2.98 49.84
C PRO A 331 49.75 4.20 48.93
N ALA A 332 50.69 4.07 47.98
CA ALA A 332 51.05 5.10 47.01
C ALA A 332 49.92 5.39 45.98
N PRO A 333 49.82 6.61 45.41
CA PRO A 333 48.68 7.01 44.59
C PRO A 333 48.69 6.37 43.20
N ALA A 334 47.51 5.98 42.73
CA ALA A 334 47.27 5.44 41.39
C ALA A 334 47.39 6.53 40.30
N ALA A 335 48.12 6.22 39.23
CA ALA A 335 48.24 7.07 38.05
C ALA A 335 46.88 7.24 37.38
N GLY A 336 46.40 8.49 37.34
CA GLY A 336 45.09 8.87 36.79
C GLY A 336 45.02 8.77 35.27
N GLY A 337 43.88 8.29 34.78
CA GLY A 337 43.42 8.52 33.42
C GLY A 337 42.82 9.92 33.28
N SER A 338 43.19 10.62 32.20
CA SER A 338 42.56 11.85 31.77
C SER A 338 41.59 11.56 30.62
N ASN A 339 40.36 12.03 30.77
CA ASN A 339 39.45 12.36 29.66
C ASN A 339 40.07 13.39 28.71
#